data_AF-A0A4R3M366-F1
#
_entry.id   AF-A0A4R3M366-F1
#
_cell.length_a   1.000
_cell.length_b   1.000
_cell.length_c   1.000
_cell.angle_alpha   90.00
_cell.angle_beta   90.00
_cell.angle_gamma   90.00
#
_symmetry.space_group_name_H-M   'P 1'
#
loop_
_entity.id
_entity.type
_entity.pdbx_description
1 polymer ?
#
loop_
_entity_poly.entity_id
_entity_poly.type
_entity_poly.pdbx_seq_one_letter_code
_entity_poly.pdbx_strand_id
1 'polypeptide(L)'
;MIVYAPVPESFRPLKVAVSGSSIVLRSLEDAAAFMRGHPVGEHAEMLLDQMESASGPDLQRRAWRAFETFADAMRLTPEAQQRIL
;
A
#
# COMPACT_ATOMS: atom_id res chain seq x y z
N MET A 1 18.56 -11.20 30.88
CA MET A 1 17.39 -11.47 30.01
C MET A 1 17.39 -10.41 28.92
N ILE A 2 17.86 -10.73 27.72
CA ILE A 2 17.81 -9.79 26.59
C ILE A 2 16.41 -9.90 26.00
N VAL A 3 15.61 -8.85 26.16
CA VAL A 3 14.31 -8.75 25.50
C VAL A 3 14.61 -8.40 24.04
N TYR A 4 14.49 -9.37 23.14
CA TYR A 4 14.44 -9.08 21.71
C TYR A 4 13.15 -8.28 21.48
N ALA A 5 13.27 -6.96 21.32
CA ALA A 5 12.21 -6.18 20.71
C ALA A 5 11.97 -6.79 19.31
N PRO A 6 10.73 -7.08 18.90
CA PRO A 6 10.49 -7.54 17.55
C PRO A 6 11.04 -6.48 16.58
N VAL A 7 11.93 -6.90 15.69
CA VAL A 7 12.36 -6.05 14.57
C VAL A 7 11.08 -5.61 13.86
N PRO A 8 10.83 -4.30 13.66
CA PRO A 8 9.68 -3.89 12.88
C PRO A 8 9.82 -4.56 11.51
N GLU A 9 8.93 -5.49 11.20
CA GLU A 9 8.86 -6.08 9.87
C GLU A 9 8.57 -4.93 8.91
N SER A 10 9.60 -4.46 8.22
CA SER A 10 9.45 -3.47 7.16
C SER A 10 8.46 -3.99 6.13
N PHE A 11 7.53 -3.13 5.72
CA PHE A 11 6.67 -3.40 4.57
C PHE A 11 7.53 -3.83 3.39
N ARG A 12 7.13 -4.89 2.69
CA ARG A 12 7.76 -5.19 1.41
C ARG A 12 7.39 -4.06 0.47
N PRO A 13 8.36 -3.40 -0.18
CA PRO A 13 8.05 -2.32 -1.12
C PRO A 13 7.08 -2.81 -2.20
N LEU A 14 6.03 -2.02 -2.47
CA LEU A 14 5.06 -2.33 -3.52
C LEU A 14 5.37 -1.51 -4.77
N LYS A 15 5.51 -2.18 -5.91
CA LYS A 15 5.65 -1.52 -7.20
C LYS A 15 4.26 -1.32 -7.82
N VAL A 16 3.91 -0.07 -8.12
CA VAL A 16 2.68 0.28 -8.83
C VAL A 16 3.01 0.88 -10.20
N ALA A 17 2.16 0.64 -11.18
CA ALA A 17 2.27 1.07 -12.56
C ALA A 17 1.14 2.07 -12.86
N VAL A 18 1.53 3.30 -13.18
CA VAL A 18 0.63 4.44 -13.35
C VAL A 18 1.02 5.15 -14.64
N SER A 19 0.10 5.25 -15.60
CA SER A 19 0.30 5.99 -16.85
C SER A 19 1.62 5.66 -17.58
N GLY A 20 2.00 4.37 -17.60
CA GLY A 20 3.23 3.89 -18.23
C GLY A 20 4.52 4.07 -17.42
N SER A 21 4.44 4.66 -16.22
CA SER A 21 5.56 4.78 -15.27
C SER A 21 5.41 3.82 -14.10
N SER A 22 6.52 3.40 -13.50
CA SER A 22 6.51 2.58 -12.28
C SER A 22 6.96 3.39 -11.07
N ILE A 23 6.18 3.33 -10.00
CA ILE A 23 6.47 3.96 -8.70
C ILE A 23 6.66 2.85 -7.67
N VAL A 24 7.58 3.04 -6.72
CA VAL A 24 7.81 2.10 -5.62
C VAL A 24 7.39 2.75 -4.31
N LEU A 25 6.39 2.18 -3.66
CA LEU A 25 5.84 2.61 -2.39
C LEU A 25 6.49 1.80 -1.27
N ARG A 26 7.04 2.47 -0.24
CA ARG A 26 7.82 1.81 0.83
C ARG A 26 7.16 1.96 2.21
N SER A 27 6.14 2.80 2.30
CA SER A 27 5.44 3.11 3.53
C SER A 27 3.96 3.37 3.28
N LEU A 28 3.15 3.32 4.34
CA LEU A 28 1.76 3.74 4.29
C LEU A 28 1.60 5.22 3.91
N GLU A 29 2.57 6.07 4.28
CA GLU A 29 2.58 7.47 3.88
C GLU A 29 2.74 7.62 2.37
N ASP A 30 3.69 6.90 1.76
CA ASP A 30 3.86 6.88 0.29
C ASP A 30 2.57 6.41 -0.40
N ALA A 31 1.94 5.36 0.14
CA ALA A 31 0.72 4.79 -0.42
C ALA A 31 -0.49 5.73 -0.27
N ALA A 32 -0.63 6.41 0.86
CA ALA A 32 -1.68 7.40 1.08
C ALA A 32 -1.48 8.63 0.17
N ALA A 33 -0.24 9.12 0.04
CA ALA A 33 0.08 10.20 -0.88
C ALA A 33 -0.20 9.81 -2.34
N PHE A 34 0.15 8.57 -2.74
CA PHE A 34 -0.20 8.02 -4.03
C PHE A 34 -1.72 8.00 -4.26
N MET A 35 -2.50 7.51 -3.30
CA MET A 35 -3.97 7.45 -3.42
C MET A 35 -4.58 8.84 -3.59
N ARG A 36 -4.10 9.86 -2.87
CA ARG A 36 -4.57 11.24 -3.04
C ARG A 36 -4.25 11.84 -4.40
N GLY A 37 -3.12 11.45 -4.99
CA GLY A 37 -2.66 11.96 -6.28
C GLY A 37 -3.22 11.21 -7.48
N HIS A 38 -3.95 10.10 -7.27
CA HIS A 38 -4.39 9.22 -8.34
C HIS A 38 -5.94 9.11 -8.36
N PRO A 39 -6.60 9.13 -9.54
CA PRO A 39 -8.07 9.05 -9.64
C PRO A 39 -8.69 7.84 -8.93
N VAL A 40 -7.93 6.75 -8.81
CA VAL A 40 -8.35 5.54 -8.07
C VAL A 40 -8.67 5.82 -6.59
N GLY A 41 -8.07 6.85 -6.00
CA GLY A 41 -8.29 7.24 -4.62
C GLY A 41 -9.66 7.83 -4.36
N GLU A 42 -10.32 8.41 -5.37
CA GLU A 42 -11.66 9.02 -5.25
C GLU A 42 -12.73 8.01 -4.81
N HIS A 43 -12.49 6.71 -5.04
CA HIS A 43 -13.42 5.64 -4.67
C HIS A 43 -12.96 4.84 -3.44
N ALA A 44 -11.89 5.29 -2.78
CA ALA A 44 -11.22 4.55 -1.72
C ALA A 44 -11.00 5.39 -0.46
N GLU A 45 -11.86 6.40 -0.22
CA GLU A 45 -11.79 7.30 0.94
C GLU A 45 -11.73 6.53 2.27
N MET A 46 -12.58 5.51 2.45
CA MET A 46 -12.56 4.67 3.65
C MET A 46 -11.23 3.94 3.85
N LEU A 47 -10.58 3.50 2.77
CA LEU A 47 -9.27 2.84 2.85
C LEU A 47 -8.18 3.86 3.21
N LEU A 48 -8.23 5.04 2.59
CA LEU A 48 -7.30 6.13 2.88
C LEU A 48 -7.37 6.54 4.36
N ASP A 49 -8.57 6.76 4.90
CA ASP A 49 -8.76 7.11 6.32
C ASP A 49 -8.15 6.06 7.27
N GLN A 50 -8.31 4.77 6.94
CA GLN A 50 -7.73 3.67 7.73
C GLN A 50 -6.20 3.64 7.65
N MET A 51 -5.62 3.95 6.48
CA MET A 51 -4.17 4.02 6.32
C MET A 51 -3.57 5.16 7.15
N GLU A 52 -4.22 6.31 7.17
CA GLU A 52 -3.75 7.49 7.92
C GLU A 52 -3.95 7.37 9.43
N SER A 53 -5.03 6.73 9.84
CA SER A 53 -5.35 6.53 11.26
C SER A 53 -4.54 5.38 11.90
N ALA A 54 -3.81 4.59 11.11
CA ALA A 54 -3.08 3.42 11.56
C ALA A 54 -1.87 3.80 12.45
N SER A 55 -2.10 3.90 13.76
CA SER A 55 -1.15 4.46 14.73
C SER A 55 -0.40 3.40 15.57
N GLY A 56 -0.43 2.12 15.14
CA GLY A 56 0.33 1.04 15.78
C GLY A 56 0.80 -0.01 14.77
N PRO A 57 1.86 -0.78 15.08
CA PRO A 57 2.49 -1.69 14.11
C PRO A 57 1.52 -2.72 13.53
N ASP A 58 0.60 -3.25 14.35
CA ASP A 58 -0.45 -4.16 13.88
C ASP A 58 -1.44 -3.52 12.92
N LEU A 59 -1.90 -2.32 13.23
CA LEU A 59 -2.83 -1.57 12.39
C LEU A 59 -2.16 -1.17 11.08
N GLN A 60 -0.90 -0.74 11.13
CA GLN A 60 -0.16 -0.39 9.93
C GLN A 60 0.04 -1.61 9.01
N ARG A 61 0.34 -2.78 9.57
CA ARG A 61 0.39 -4.04 8.80
C ARG A 61 -0.93 -4.38 8.12
N ARG A 62 -2.04 -4.22 8.83
CA ARG A 62 -3.37 -4.50 8.28
C ARG A 62 -3.75 -3.51 7.19
N ALA A 63 -3.51 -2.22 7.42
CA ALA A 63 -3.72 -1.18 6.43
C ALA A 63 -2.87 -1.40 5.18
N TRP A 64 -1.61 -1.82 5.34
CA TRP A 64 -0.73 -2.12 4.21
C TRP A 64 -1.27 -3.29 3.38
N ARG A 65 -1.67 -4.39 4.02
CA ARG A 65 -2.28 -5.53 3.32
C ARG A 65 -3.59 -5.16 2.61
N ALA A 66 -4.41 -4.31 3.22
CA ALA A 66 -5.63 -3.82 2.61
C ALA A 66 -5.31 -3.00 1.35
N PHE A 67 -4.30 -2.14 1.41
CA PHE A 67 -3.80 -1.40 0.26
C PHE A 67 -3.22 -2.32 -0.84
N GLU A 68 -2.41 -3.32 -0.49
CA GLU A 68 -1.89 -4.32 -1.46
C GLU A 68 -3.04 -5.03 -2.19
N THR A 69 -4.07 -5.44 -1.44
CA THR A 69 -5.27 -6.10 -2.00
C THR A 69 -6.02 -5.17 -2.95
N PHE A 70 -6.21 -3.92 -2.54
CA PHE A 70 -6.81 -2.89 -3.38
C PHE A 70 -6.01 -2.63 -4.65
N ALA A 71 -4.69 -2.49 -4.55
CA ALA A 71 -3.81 -2.23 -5.68
C ALA A 71 -3.82 -3.39 -6.70
N ASP A 72 -3.88 -4.64 -6.24
CA ASP A 72 -4.04 -5.81 -7.11
C ASP A 72 -5.42 -5.80 -7.80
N ALA A 73 -6.51 -5.55 -7.04
CA ALA A 73 -7.86 -5.49 -7.57
C ALA A 73 -8.04 -4.37 -8.62
N MET A 74 -7.40 -3.22 -8.39
CA MET A 74 -7.38 -2.09 -9.32
C MET A 74 -6.34 -2.23 -10.43
N ARG A 75 -5.62 -3.36 -10.48
CA ARG A 75 -4.60 -3.69 -11.49
C ARG A 75 -3.51 -2.64 -11.61
N LEU A 76 -3.14 -2.08 -10.47
CA LEU A 76 -2.07 -1.11 -10.33
C LEU A 76 -0.71 -1.80 -10.25
N THR A 77 -0.64 -3.11 -9.99
CA THR A 77 0.64 -3.83 -9.95
C THR A 77 1.02 -4.35 -11.35
N PRO A 78 2.32 -4.40 -11.70
CA PRO A 78 2.78 -4.98 -12.96
C PRO A 78 2.29 -6.42 -13.18
N GLU A 79 2.29 -7.24 -12.12
CA GLU A 79 1.78 -8.62 -12.20
C GLU A 79 0.28 -8.69 -12.51
N ALA A 80 -0.54 -7.80 -11.92
CA ALA A 80 -1.98 -7.75 -12.20
C ALA A 80 -2.29 -7.26 -13.63
N GLN A 81 -1.39 -6.47 -14.22
CA GLN A 81 -1.50 -6.04 -15.62
C GLN A 81 -1.16 -7.18 -16.60
N GLN A 82 -0.15 -8.01 -16.29
CA GLN A 82 0.31 -9.11 -17.14
C GLN A 82 -0.68 -10.28 -17.26
N ARG A 83 -1.58 -10.48 -16.31
CA ARG A 83 -2.54 -11.61 -16.28
C ARG A 83 -3.61 -11.62 -17.40
N ILE A 84 -3.60 -10.66 -18.33
CA ILE A 84 -4.56 -10.56 -19.46
C ILE A 84 -3.88 -10.67 -20.82
N LEU A 85 -2.54 -10.80 -20.86
CA LEU A 85 -1.79 -11.03 -22.10
C LEU A 85 -1.49 -12.51 -22.30
#